data_AF-A0A3S1AK54-F1
#
_entry.id   AF-A0A3S1AK54-F1
#
_cell.length_a   1.000
_cell.length_b   1.000
_cell.length_c   1.000
_cell.angle_alpha   90.00
_cell.angle_beta   90.00
_cell.angle_gamma   90.00
#
_symmetry.space_group_name_H-M   'P 1'
#
loop_
_entity.id
_entity.type
_entity.pdbx_description
1 polymer ?
#
loop_
_entity_poly.entity_id
_entity_poly.type
_entity_poly.pdbx_seq_one_letter_code
_entity_poly.pdbx_strand_id
1 'polypeptide(L)' 'MFFISFDKYTLLRTDVIPYVSRLFIYPIKSLDRVSVESINVLKSGALERDREFAIVDKLGNLVQT' A
#
# COMPACT_ATOMS: atom_id res chain seq x y z
N MET A 1 -0.03 -5.16 11.38
CA MET A 1 -1.48 -5.30 11.59
C MET A 1 -2.16 -4.14 10.88
N PHE A 2 -2.75 -4.36 9.70
CA PHE A 2 -3.45 -3.31 8.96
C PHE A 2 -4.90 -3.28 9.45
N PHE A 3 -5.28 -2.24 10.19
CA PHE A 3 -6.69 -1.96 10.45
C PHE A 3 -7.21 -1.08 9.32
N ILE A 4 -8.05 -1.65 8.46
CA ILE A 4 -8.91 -0.85 7.60
C ILE A 4 -9.95 -0.23 8.53
N SER A 5 -9.88 1.09 8.74
CA SER A 5 -10.88 1.83 9.51
C SER A 5 -12.15 1.95 8.66
N PHE A 6 -13.20 1.24 9.04
CA PHE A 6 -14.52 1.38 8.43
C PHE A 6 -15.29 2.47 9.17
N ASP A 7 -15.89 3.39 8.40
CA ASP A 7 -16.77 4.43 8.95
C ASP A 7 -17.94 3.78 9.71
N LYS A 8 -18.39 4.42 10.78
CA LYS A 8 -19.41 3.98 11.75
C LYS A 8 -20.75 3.58 11.11
N TYR A 9 -21.02 4.04 9.89
CA TYR A 9 -22.20 3.65 9.09
C TYR A 9 -22.10 2.26 8.45
N THR A 10 -20.89 1.70 8.32
CA THR A 10 -20.66 0.34 7.78
C THR A 10 -21.04 -0.75 8.80
N LEU A 11 -21.00 -0.43 10.09
CA LEU A 11 -21.26 -1.38 11.17
C LEU A 11 -22.74 -1.81 11.29
N LEU A 12 -23.65 -1.12 10.60
CA LEU A 12 -25.08 -1.46 10.57
C LEU A 12 -25.48 -2.35 9.38
N ARG A 13 -24.54 -2.64 8.46
CA ARG A 13 -24.77 -3.45 7.26
C ARG A 13 -23.70 -4.53 7.17
N THR A 14 -23.89 -5.60 7.95
CA THR A 14 -22.98 -6.75 8.02
C THR A 14 -22.91 -7.58 6.73
N ASP A 15 -23.77 -7.27 5.77
CA ASP A 15 -23.99 -8.08 4.56
C ASP A 15 -23.13 -7.58 3.38
N VAL A 16 -22.38 -6.49 3.57
CA VAL A 16 -21.45 -5.98 2.57
C VAL A 16 -20.10 -6.67 2.74
N ILE A 17 -19.75 -7.54 1.79
CA ILE A 17 -18.42 -8.14 1.71
C ILE A 17 -17.51 -7.18 0.92
N PRO A 18 -16.55 -6.49 1.56
CA PRO A 18 -15.61 -5.64 0.83
C PRO A 18 -14.71 -6.51 -0.05
N TYR A 19 -14.38 -6.01 -1.25
CA TYR A 19 -13.46 -6.67 -2.17
C TYR A 19 -12.39 -5.68 -2.64
N VAL A 20 -11.21 -6.21 -3.00
CA VAL A 20 -10.12 -5.42 -3.57
C VAL A 20 -10.41 -5.23 -5.06
N SER A 21 -10.72 -4.00 -5.46
CA SER A 21 -11.03 -3.69 -6.87
C SER A 21 -9.78 -3.54 -7.72
N ARG A 22 -8.68 -3.04 -7.14
CA ARG A 22 -7.37 -2.86 -7.78
C ARG A 22 -6.28 -2.95 -6.73
N LEU A 23 -5.12 -3.44 -7.12
CA LEU A 23 -3.93 -3.51 -6.28
C LEU A 23 -2.76 -2.85 -6.99
N PHE A 24 -2.05 -2.00 -6.26
CA PHE A 24 -0.90 -1.27 -6.75
C PHE A 24 0.25 -1.34 -5.75
N ILE A 25 1.47 -1.33 -6.27
CA ILE A 25 2.69 -1.10 -5.50
C ILE A 25 3.41 0.14 -6.01
N TYR A 26 4.27 0.69 -5.16
CA TYR A 26 5.16 1.78 -5.50
C TYR A 26 6.60 1.30 -5.34
N PRO A 27 7.18 0.60 -6.34
CA PRO A 27 8.51 0.00 -6.20
C PRO A 27 9.58 1.04 -5.87
N ILE A 28 9.42 2.26 -6.40
CA ILE A 28 10.26 3.41 -6.10
C ILE A 28 9.42 4.43 -5.33
N LYS A 29 9.91 4.87 -4.16
CA LYS A 29 9.26 5.87 -3.31
C LYS A 29 8.95 7.14 -4.11
N SER A 30 7.71 7.64 -3.97
CA SER A 30 7.22 8.89 -4.57
C SER A 30 7.14 8.91 -6.11
N LEU A 31 7.25 7.77 -6.79
CA LEU A 31 7.08 7.65 -8.24
C LEU A 31 5.79 6.91 -8.61
N ASP A 32 5.59 6.70 -9.91
CA ASP A 32 4.39 6.07 -10.43
C ASP A 32 4.16 4.65 -9.90
N ARG A 33 2.89 4.36 -9.69
CA ARG A 33 2.42 3.05 -9.22
C ARG A 33 2.48 2.00 -10.33
N VAL A 34 2.68 0.76 -9.93
CA VAL A 34 2.57 -0.41 -10.81
C VAL A 34 1.35 -1.22 -10.40
N SER A 35 0.49 -1.54 -11.38
CA SER A 35 -0.66 -2.44 -11.15
C SER A 35 -0.18 -3.87 -11.05
N VAL A 36 -0.73 -4.61 -10.09
CA VAL A 36 -0.46 -6.03 -9.91
C VAL A 36 -1.77 -6.77 -9.64
N GLU A 37 -1.85 -8.03 -10.05
CA GLU A 37 -3.04 -8.87 -9.79
C GLU A 37 -3.02 -9.48 -8.39
N SER A 38 -1.83 -9.83 -7.90
CA SER A 38 -1.61 -10.41 -6.58
C SER A 38 -0.23 -10.07 -6.04
N ILE A 39 -0.06 -10.03 -4.73
CA ILE A 39 1.25 -9.86 -4.09
C ILE A 39 1.28 -10.49 -2.70
N ASN A 40 2.46 -10.91 -2.27
CA ASN A 40 2.63 -11.45 -0.93
C ASN A 40 2.59 -10.34 0.11
N VAL A 41 1.92 -10.62 1.22
CA VAL A 41 1.99 -9.81 2.43
C VAL A 41 3.10 -10.39 3.31
N LEU A 42 4.12 -9.59 3.58
CA LEU A 42 5.22 -9.96 4.46
C LEU A 42 4.73 -10.12 5.91
N LYS A 43 5.51 -10.81 6.76
CA LYS A 43 5.17 -10.97 8.19
C LYS A 43 5.00 -9.64 8.93
N SER A 44 5.65 -8.58 8.46
CA SER A 44 5.47 -7.20 8.97
C SER A 44 4.11 -6.59 8.61
N GLY A 45 3.41 -7.19 7.64
CA GLY A 45 2.20 -6.68 7.00
C GLY A 45 2.47 -5.87 5.73
N ALA A 46 3.73 -5.49 5.45
CA ALA A 46 4.04 -4.77 4.22
C ALA A 46 3.80 -5.65 2.99
N LEU A 47 3.48 -5.03 1.84
CA LEU A 47 3.45 -5.75 0.58
C LEU A 47 4.90 -5.98 0.12
N GLU A 48 5.20 -7.18 -0.37
CA GLU A 48 6.49 -7.50 -0.96
C GLU A 48 6.81 -6.49 -2.09
N ARG A 49 8.05 -6.02 -2.21
CA ARG A 49 8.50 -5.05 -3.25
C ARG A 49 7.84 -3.66 -3.23
N ASP A 50 6.95 -3.36 -2.28
CA ASP A 50 6.45 -2.00 -2.09
C ASP A 50 7.53 -1.15 -1.42
N ARG A 51 7.86 0.00 -2.03
CA ARG A 51 8.91 0.93 -1.61
C ARG A 51 10.29 0.27 -1.47
N GLU A 52 10.63 -0.59 -2.43
CA GLU A 52 11.93 -1.28 -2.51
C GLU A 52 13.10 -0.31 -2.75
N PHE A 53 12.85 0.77 -3.48
CA PHE A 53 13.85 1.78 -3.84
C PHE A 53 13.44 3.18 -3.41
N ALA A 54 14.42 4.06 -3.24
CA ALA A 54 14.23 5.49 -3.03
C ALA A 54 15.31 6.30 -3.74
N ILE A 55 14.96 7.52 -4.14
CA ILE A 55 15.93 8.50 -4.65
C ILE A 55 16.52 9.22 -3.44
N VAL A 56 17.85 9.34 -3.43
CA VAL A 56 18.58 10.12 -2.45
C VAL A 56 19.28 11.30 -3.14
N ASP A 57 19.35 12.43 -2.45
CA ASP A 57 20.14 13.57 -2.93
C ASP A 57 21.65 13.35 -2.71
N LYS A 58 22.47 14.32 -3.10
CA LYS A 58 23.94 14.26 -2.94
C LYS A 58 24.40 14.23 -1.48
N LEU A 59 23.54 14.62 -0.53
CA LEU A 59 23.80 14.63 0.90
C LEU A 59 23.28 13.35 1.58
N GLY A 60 22.65 12.44 0.82
CA GLY A 60 22.07 11.20 1.33
C GLY A 60 20.66 11.37 1.91
N ASN A 61 20.02 12.54 1.74
CA ASN A 61 18.65 12.73 2.19
C ASN A 61 17.68 12.07 1.21
N LEU A 62 16.61 11.47 1.75
CA LEU A 62 15.53 10.93 0.94
C LEU A 62 14.79 12.06 0.23
N VAL A 63 14.65 11.92 -1.09
CA VAL A 63 13.78 12.80 -1.89
C VAL A 63 12.34 12.32 -1.73
N GLN A 64 11.47 13.24 -1.30
CA GLN A 64 10.04 13.00 -1.15
C GLN A 64 9.28 14.21 -1.69
N THR A 65 8.27 13.97 -2.53
CA THR A 65 7.32 14.98 -2.99
C THR A 65 6.04 14.94 -2.17
#